data_AF-A0A931DGX0-F1
#
_entry.id   AF-A0A931DGX0-F1
#
_cell.length_a   1.000
_cell.length_b   1.000
_cell.length_c   1.000
_cell.angle_alpha   90.00
_cell.angle_beta   90.00
_cell.angle_gamma   90.00
#
_symmetry.space_group_name_H-M   'P 1'
#
loop_
_entity.id
_entity.type
_entity.pdbx_description
1 polymer ?
#
loop_
_entity_poly.entity_id
_entity_poly.type
_entity_poly.pdbx_seq_one_letter_code
_entity_poly.pdbx_strand_id
1 'polypeptide(L)'
;MNRDRVSLRGVTDNATTNILEAINIGDLPRARALFIRAAAQGDIERLVMALSDLVEPKPSEITLGEGHLVFGNPLRDGWAWRCGHCLHAYRTGGRPPAAGVNYKTQRAAATAARKHSTEEHAGAVPVKVVTR
;
A
#
# COMPACT_ATOMS: atom_id res chain seq x y z
N MET A 1 0.31 -0.69 -23.82
CA MET A 1 1.76 -0.59 -23.57
C MET A 1 2.19 -1.88 -22.87
N ASN A 2 2.81 -2.80 -23.61
CA ASN A 2 3.37 -4.04 -23.08
C ASN A 2 4.66 -3.69 -22.35
N ARG A 3 4.71 -3.86 -21.02
CA ARG A 3 5.97 -3.84 -20.26
C ARG A 3 6.37 -5.28 -20.03
N ASP A 4 7.45 -5.67 -20.69
CA ASP A 4 8.11 -6.94 -20.57
C ASP A 4 8.30 -7.34 -19.10
N ARG A 5 7.80 -8.53 -18.76
CA ARG A 5 8.12 -9.25 -17.53
C ARG A 5 9.56 -9.73 -17.63
N VAL A 6 10.52 -8.82 -17.48
CA VAL A 6 11.89 -9.20 -17.17
C VAL A 6 11.86 -9.92 -15.83
N SER A 7 12.43 -11.12 -15.78
CA SER A 7 12.61 -11.92 -14.57
C SER A 7 13.52 -11.17 -13.59
N LEU A 8 12.96 -10.73 -12.46
CA LEU A 8 13.61 -9.85 -11.47
C LEU A 8 13.78 -10.52 -10.08
N ARG A 9 13.59 -11.84 -10.01
CA ARG A 9 13.27 -12.63 -8.79
C ARG A 9 14.39 -12.82 -7.74
N GLY A 10 15.60 -12.28 -7.93
CA GLY A 10 16.75 -12.71 -7.11
C GLY A 10 17.00 -11.89 -5.84
N VAL A 11 17.04 -10.57 -5.96
CA VAL A 11 17.59 -9.67 -4.92
C VAL A 11 16.53 -8.72 -4.36
N THR A 12 15.51 -8.39 -5.14
CA THR A 12 14.39 -7.56 -4.68
C THR A 12 13.45 -8.37 -3.78
N ASP A 13 13.23 -9.65 -4.09
CA ASP A 13 12.29 -10.52 -3.37
C ASP A 13 12.67 -10.74 -1.88
N ASN A 14 13.97 -10.91 -1.57
CA ASN A 14 14.41 -11.07 -0.18
C ASN A 14 14.34 -9.75 0.60
N ALA A 15 14.67 -8.62 -0.02
CA ALA A 15 14.61 -7.32 0.64
C ALA A 15 13.17 -6.92 0.96
N THR A 16 12.25 -7.05 0.00
CA THR A 16 10.83 -6.73 0.20
C THR A 16 10.19 -7.62 1.25
N THR A 17 10.50 -8.92 1.24
CA THR A 17 9.99 -9.88 2.24
C THR A 17 10.43 -9.50 3.65
N ASN A 18 11.73 -9.24 3.84
CA ASN A 18 12.28 -8.89 5.15
C ASN A 18 11.73 -7.54 5.67
N ILE A 19 11.49 -6.57 4.78
CA ILE A 19 10.89 -5.28 5.15
C ILE A 19 9.45 -5.48 5.60
N LEU A 20 8.65 -6.25 4.86
CA LEU A 20 7.25 -6.51 5.21
C LEU A 20 7.11 -7.37 6.46
N GLU A 21 7.98 -8.35 6.66
CA GLU A 21 8.02 -9.13 7.89
C GLU A 21 8.25 -8.21 9.10
N ALA A 22 9.26 -7.34 9.03
CA ALA A 22 9.54 -6.36 10.07
C ALA A 22 8.35 -5.40 10.32
N ILE A 23 7.66 -4.96 9.26
CA ILE A 23 6.42 -4.17 9.36
C ILE A 23 5.33 -4.96 10.11
N ASN A 24 5.07 -6.21 9.70
CA ASN A 24 3.98 -7.02 10.23
C ASN A 24 4.17 -7.36 11.71
N ILE A 25 5.40 -7.58 12.16
CA ILE A 25 5.70 -7.80 13.58
C ILE A 25 5.80 -6.49 14.40
N GLY A 26 5.66 -5.34 13.75
CA GLY A 26 5.72 -4.02 14.40
C GLY A 26 7.13 -3.48 14.67
N ASP A 27 8.19 -4.13 14.16
CA ASP A 27 9.58 -3.67 14.25
C ASP A 27 9.88 -2.61 13.16
N LEU A 28 9.24 -1.45 13.30
CA LEU A 28 9.40 -0.33 12.37
C LEU A 28 10.84 0.22 12.30
N PRO A 29 11.61 0.33 13.40
CA PRO A 29 13.01 0.73 13.31
C PRO A 29 13.82 -0.18 12.38
N ARG A 30 13.66 -1.51 12.50
CA ARG A 30 14.33 -2.46 11.61
C ARG A 30 13.81 -2.35 10.17
N ALA A 31 12.49 -2.25 9.98
CA ALA A 31 11.91 -2.10 8.65
C ALA A 31 12.45 -0.86 7.91
N ARG A 32 12.58 0.27 8.62
CA ARG A 32 13.17 1.52 8.09
C ARG A 32 14.65 1.34 7.73
N ALA A 33 15.44 0.70 8.61
CA ALA A 33 16.84 0.44 8.33
C ALA A 33 17.04 -0.46 7.10
N LEU A 34 16.23 -1.52 6.97
CA LEU A 34 16.23 -2.41 5.81
C LEU A 34 15.83 -1.66 4.53
N PHE A 35 14.79 -0.83 4.60
CA PHE A 35 14.33 -0.02 3.47
C PHE A 35 15.40 0.96 3.00
N ILE A 36 16.02 1.73 3.92
CA ILE A 36 17.07 2.71 3.58
C ILE A 36 18.27 2.00 2.94
N ARG A 37 18.68 0.85 3.49
CA ARG A 37 19.76 0.05 2.92
C ARG A 37 19.44 -0.45 1.52
N ALA A 38 18.24 -0.99 1.31
CA ALA A 38 17.81 -1.48 0.00
C ALA A 38 17.68 -0.34 -1.02
N ALA A 39 17.15 0.81 -0.61
CA ALA A 39 17.04 2.01 -1.44
C ALA A 39 18.42 2.57 -1.83
N ALA A 40 19.42 2.50 -0.96
CA ALA A 40 20.79 2.93 -1.28
C ALA A 40 21.49 2.03 -2.31
N GLN A 41 21.01 0.79 -2.50
CA GLN A 41 21.60 -0.20 -3.41
C GLN A 41 20.93 -0.26 -4.78
N GLY A 42 19.84 0.49 -5.00
CA GLY A 42 19.06 0.36 -6.22
C GLY A 42 18.06 1.50 -6.43
N ASP A 43 17.07 1.21 -7.27
CA ASP A 43 16.02 2.16 -7.62
C ASP A 43 14.94 2.19 -6.52
N ILE A 44 14.85 3.33 -5.81
CA ILE A 44 13.87 3.54 -4.75
C ILE A 44 12.43 3.48 -5.25
N GLU A 45 12.14 3.98 -6.44
CA GLU A 45 10.79 3.97 -7.00
C GLU A 45 10.36 2.53 -7.23
N ARG A 46 11.26 1.73 -7.80
CA ARG A 46 11.02 0.30 -8.01
C ARG A 46 10.82 -0.48 -6.71
N LEU A 47 11.60 -0.19 -5.66
CA LEU A 47 11.42 -0.82 -4.34
C LEU A 47 10.06 -0.47 -3.73
N VAL A 48 9.67 0.80 -3.79
CA VAL A 48 8.37 1.27 -3.28
C VAL A 48 7.22 0.59 -4.03
N MET A 49 7.31 0.48 -5.35
CA MET A 49 6.30 -0.22 -6.14
C MET A 49 6.22 -1.70 -5.80
N ALA A 50 7.37 -2.38 -5.66
CA ALA A 50 7.40 -3.80 -5.28
C ALA A 50 6.80 -4.07 -3.89
N LEU A 51 7.09 -3.21 -2.90
CA LEU A 51 6.46 -3.29 -1.57
C LEU A 51 4.96 -3.02 -1.63
N SER A 52 4.55 -1.99 -2.38
CA SER A 52 3.15 -1.63 -2.54
C SER A 52 2.33 -2.74 -3.20
N ASP A 53 2.91 -3.46 -4.17
CA ASP A 53 2.28 -4.59 -4.88
C ASP A 53 2.00 -5.79 -3.95
N LEU A 54 2.77 -5.96 -2.89
CA LEU A 54 2.62 -7.08 -1.94
C LEU A 54 1.51 -6.86 -0.89
N VAL A 55 1.09 -5.61 -0.69
CA VAL A 55 0.07 -5.24 0.31
C VAL A 55 -1.21 -4.67 -0.30
N GLU A 56 -1.43 -4.91 -1.59
CA GLU A 56 -2.53 -4.27 -2.28
C GLU A 56 -3.91 -4.71 -1.78
N PRO A 57 -4.86 -3.78 -1.66
CA PRO A 57 -6.25 -4.14 -1.43
C PRO A 57 -6.79 -4.97 -2.60
N LYS A 58 -7.65 -5.94 -2.30
CA LYS A 58 -8.42 -6.65 -3.33
C LYS A 58 -9.37 -5.68 -4.06
N PRO A 59 -9.74 -5.95 -5.32
CA PRO A 59 -10.69 -5.08 -6.06
C PRO A 59 -12.03 -4.84 -5.34
N SER A 60 -12.43 -5.73 -4.45
CA SER A 60 -13.69 -5.69 -3.71
C SER A 60 -13.60 -4.97 -2.36
N GLU A 61 -12.53 -4.24 -2.05
CA GLU A 61 -12.40 -3.59 -0.74
C GLU A 61 -11.62 -2.26 -0.77
N ILE A 62 -11.83 -1.46 0.27
CA ILE A 62 -10.98 -0.34 0.64
C ILE A 62 -10.22 -0.74 1.90
N THR A 63 -8.90 -0.84 1.81
CA THR A 63 -8.05 -1.12 2.98
C THR A 63 -7.80 0.18 3.74
N LEU A 64 -7.91 0.13 5.06
CA LEU A 64 -7.72 1.24 6.00
C LEU A 64 -6.78 0.79 7.13
N GLY A 65 -5.75 1.57 7.46
CA GLY A 65 -4.83 1.22 8.53
C GLY A 65 -3.72 2.25 8.71
N GLU A 66 -2.69 1.88 9.47
CA GLU A 66 -1.46 2.68 9.54
C GLU A 66 -0.77 2.70 8.17
N GLY A 67 -0.15 3.83 7.81
CA GLY A 67 0.40 4.06 6.48
C GLY A 67 1.39 3.00 6.01
N HIS A 68 2.21 2.49 6.93
CA HIS A 68 3.17 1.42 6.65
C HIS A 68 2.52 0.06 6.35
N LEU A 69 1.34 -0.23 6.93
CA LEU A 69 0.58 -1.45 6.61
C LEU A 69 -0.15 -1.32 5.27
N VAL A 70 -0.76 -0.16 5.01
CA VAL A 70 -1.58 0.07 3.80
C VAL A 70 -0.76 0.14 2.51
N PHE A 71 0.51 0.58 2.62
CA PHE A 71 1.40 0.78 1.47
C PHE A 71 2.68 -0.06 1.51
N GLY A 72 2.92 -0.83 2.57
CA GLY A 72 4.13 -1.62 2.72
C GLY A 72 5.39 -0.76 2.87
N ASN A 73 5.23 0.54 3.13
CA ASN A 73 6.32 1.50 3.18
C ASN A 73 6.58 1.92 4.63
N PRO A 74 7.71 1.53 5.24
CA PRO A 74 7.99 1.78 6.66
C PRO A 74 8.25 3.27 6.98
N LEU A 75 8.34 4.13 5.97
CA LEU A 75 8.46 5.58 6.12
C LEU A 75 7.10 6.29 6.09
N ARG A 76 5.99 5.59 5.83
CA ARG A 76 4.64 6.16 5.88
C ARG A 76 4.07 6.08 7.28
N ASP A 77 3.94 7.26 7.89
CA ASP A 77 3.33 7.44 9.19
C ASP A 77 1.85 7.84 9.07
N GLY A 78 1.17 7.88 10.21
CA GLY A 78 -0.25 8.24 10.30
C GLY A 78 -1.19 7.16 9.76
N TRP A 79 -2.46 7.52 9.66
CA TRP A 79 -3.51 6.64 9.14
C TRP A 79 -3.74 6.90 7.66
N ALA A 80 -4.09 5.85 6.92
CA ALA A 80 -4.30 5.90 5.48
C ALA A 80 -5.37 4.90 5.03
N TRP A 81 -5.87 5.11 3.81
CA TRP A 81 -6.72 4.16 3.13
C TRP A 81 -6.40 4.10 1.63
N ARG A 82 -6.70 2.96 1.01
CA ARG A 82 -6.47 2.71 -0.42
C ARG A 82 -7.63 1.89 -1.00
N CYS A 83 -8.19 2.33 -2.12
CA CYS A 83 -9.31 1.64 -2.77
C CYS A 83 -8.82 0.62 -3.80
N GLY A 84 -9.11 -0.67 -3.58
CA GLY A 84 -8.76 -1.72 -4.53
C GLY A 84 -9.59 -1.69 -5.81
N HIS A 85 -10.85 -1.27 -5.75
CA HIS A 85 -11.68 -1.10 -6.95
C HIS A 85 -11.07 -0.05 -7.90
N CYS A 86 -10.74 1.14 -7.38
CA CYS A 86 -10.12 2.20 -8.17
C CYS A 86 -8.74 1.79 -8.71
N LEU A 87 -7.96 1.03 -7.93
CA LEU A 87 -6.68 0.47 -8.38
C LEU A 87 -6.85 -0.52 -9.54
N HIS A 88 -7.83 -1.40 -9.45
CA HIS A 88 -8.14 -2.35 -10.51
C HIS A 88 -8.61 -1.63 -11.79
N ALA A 89 -9.46 -0.63 -11.66
CA ALA A 89 -9.90 0.21 -12.78
C ALA A 89 -8.73 0.95 -13.43
N TYR A 90 -7.82 1.54 -12.65
CA TYR A 90 -6.62 2.21 -13.19
C TYR A 90 -5.76 1.26 -14.02
N ARG A 91 -5.53 0.04 -13.52
CA ARG A 91 -4.75 -0.99 -14.24
C ARG A 91 -5.37 -1.44 -15.55
N THR A 92 -6.67 -1.24 -15.72
CA THR A 92 -7.41 -1.54 -16.96
C THR A 92 -7.60 -0.31 -17.85
N GLY A 93 -6.85 0.78 -17.60
CA GLY A 93 -6.88 2.00 -18.40
C GLY A 93 -7.88 3.07 -17.93
N GLY A 94 -8.44 2.88 -16.73
CA GLY A 94 -9.34 3.85 -16.11
C GLY A 94 -8.61 5.03 -15.44
N ARG A 95 -9.37 5.79 -14.64
CA ARG A 95 -8.89 6.95 -13.89
C ARG A 95 -7.84 6.58 -12.82
N PRO A 96 -6.97 7.53 -12.40
CA PRO A 96 -6.03 7.32 -11.30
C PRO A 96 -6.71 6.77 -10.03
N PRO A 97 -6.03 5.89 -9.27
CA PRO A 97 -6.64 5.24 -8.12
C PRO A 97 -6.83 6.22 -6.96
N ALA A 98 -7.97 6.12 -6.28
CA ALA A 98 -8.23 6.89 -5.08
C ALA A 98 -7.54 6.30 -3.85
N ALA A 99 -6.88 7.15 -3.09
CA ALA A 99 -6.29 6.85 -1.79
C ALA A 99 -6.27 8.11 -0.92
N GLY A 100 -6.21 7.94 0.39
CA GLY A 100 -6.02 9.03 1.34
C GLY A 100 -4.92 8.69 2.32
N VAL A 101 -4.09 9.68 2.67
CA VAL A 101 -2.85 9.48 3.42
C VAL A 101 -2.69 10.55 4.50
N ASN A 102 -1.83 10.30 5.49
CA ASN A 102 -1.45 11.25 6.53
C ASN A 102 -2.62 11.73 7.41
N TYR A 103 -3.66 10.92 7.60
CA TYR A 103 -4.69 11.24 8.57
C TYR A 103 -4.14 11.11 9.99
N LYS A 104 -4.44 12.08 10.86
CA LYS A 104 -4.00 12.07 12.26
C LYS A 104 -4.64 10.95 13.08
N THR A 105 -5.84 10.49 12.70
CA THR A 105 -6.59 9.50 13.47
C THR A 105 -7.22 8.45 12.56
N GLN A 106 -7.39 7.24 13.09
CA GLN A 106 -8.14 6.16 12.44
C GLN A 106 -9.55 6.60 12.05
N ARG A 107 -10.23 7.34 12.95
CA ARG A 107 -11.60 7.83 12.72
C ARG A 107 -11.67 8.74 11.49
N ALA A 108 -10.73 9.67 11.32
CA ALA A 108 -10.72 10.57 10.17
C ALA A 108 -10.50 9.80 8.86
N ALA A 109 -9.53 8.88 8.85
CA ALA A 109 -9.27 8.02 7.71
C ALA A 109 -10.48 7.13 7.37
N ALA A 110 -11.14 6.54 8.38
CA ALA A 110 -12.31 5.69 8.19
C ALA A 110 -13.50 6.47 7.63
N THR A 111 -13.74 7.70 8.09
CA THR A 111 -14.79 8.56 7.56
C THR A 111 -14.52 8.92 6.10
N ALA A 112 -13.28 9.26 5.74
CA ALA A 112 -12.92 9.54 4.35
C ALA A 112 -13.04 8.29 3.46
N ALA A 113 -12.59 7.13 3.92
CA ALA A 113 -12.73 5.86 3.21
C ALA A 113 -14.20 5.49 2.97
N ARG A 114 -15.06 5.63 4.00
CA ARG A 114 -16.51 5.39 3.87
C ARG A 114 -17.16 6.40 2.93
N LYS A 115 -16.81 7.69 3.03
CA LYS A 115 -17.29 8.72 2.12
C LYS A 115 -16.97 8.35 0.67
N HIS A 116 -15.72 7.95 0.39
CA HIS A 116 -15.32 7.47 -0.92
C HIS A 116 -16.13 6.24 -1.37
N SER A 117 -16.34 5.26 -0.49
CA SER A 117 -17.20 4.10 -0.77
C SER A 117 -18.62 4.52 -1.18
N THR A 118 -19.25 5.41 -0.41
CA THR A 118 -20.61 5.88 -0.67
C THR A 118 -20.71 6.67 -1.97
N GLU A 119 -19.81 7.63 -2.19
CA GLU A 119 -19.89 8.58 -3.31
C GLU A 119 -19.46 7.94 -4.63
N GLU A 120 -18.40 7.13 -4.62
CA GLU A 120 -17.78 6.61 -5.85
C GLU A 120 -18.21 5.18 -6.18
N HIS A 121 -18.72 4.44 -5.20
CA HIS A 121 -19.07 3.03 -5.34
C HIS A 121 -20.47 2.70 -4.80
N ALA A 122 -21.32 3.70 -4.52
CA ALA A 122 -22.66 3.53 -3.96
C ALA A 122 -22.69 2.67 -2.66
N GLY A 123 -21.59 2.66 -1.90
CA GLY A 123 -21.42 1.84 -0.70
C GLY A 123 -21.11 0.36 -0.94
N ALA A 124 -20.95 -0.06 -2.20
CA ALA A 124 -20.73 -1.47 -2.57
C ALA A 124 -19.34 -2.00 -2.23
N VAL A 125 -18.36 -1.11 -2.01
CA VAL A 125 -16.97 -1.49 -1.70
C VAL A 125 -16.72 -1.29 -0.19
N PRO A 126 -16.71 -2.36 0.62
CA PRO A 126 -16.56 -2.25 2.07
C PRO A 126 -15.17 -1.74 2.49
N VAL A 127 -15.13 -1.02 3.62
CA VAL A 127 -13.88 -0.61 4.26
C VAL A 127 -13.41 -1.70 5.21
N LYS A 128 -12.20 -2.21 5.01
CA LYS A 128 -11.55 -3.21 5.87
C LYS A 128 -10.39 -2.59 6.62
N VAL A 129 -10.40 -2.76 7.93
CA VAL A 129 -9.28 -2.34 8.78
C VAL A 129 -8.18 -3.39 8.68
N VAL A 130 -6.97 -2.98 8.31
CA VAL A 130 -5.76 -3.78 8.52
C VAL A 130 -5.15 -3.39 9.84
N THR A 131 -4.99 -4.37 10.70
CA THR A 131 -4.27 -4.29 11.97
C THR A 131 -3.05 -5.20 11.90
N ARG A 132 -2.17 -5.04 12.89
CA ARG A 132 -1.12 -6.02 13.17
C ARG A 132 -1.74 -7.30 13.73
#